data_AF-A0A9E3Q2Q0-F1
#
_entry.id   AF-A0A9E3Q2Q0-F1
#
_cell.length_a   1.000
_cell.length_b   1.000
_cell.length_c   1.000
_cell.angle_alpha   90.00
_cell.angle_beta   90.00
_cell.angle_gamma   90.00
#
_symmetry.space_group_name_H-M   'P 1'
#
loop_
_entity.id
_entity.type
_entity.pdbx_description
1 polymer ?
#
loop_
_entity_poly.entity_id
_entity_poly.type
_entity_poly.pdbx_seq_one_letter_code
_entity_poly.pdbx_strand_id
1 'polypeptide(L)'
;MTPSRSLSACLLAGALTFAVNAPAHASVGVLFYNHFPTLDSPATVRRVNADGSGNLPVPLPLPSPAFPTVSRDGRFLLVTSSDPLRPFKISRDVFLIDLFTLDTLRAVQFVDTFRTTGGIMLTNDIGNVIGDRNVTAYTIHFPNHKAFSPDNSRLAIMDLPRSGGSTLDIPRGDGVSQQTLGGGRMPVLETYRLGDPIPFGQLLQAGGERTGNNQGGDGVDWHPFREEVLGVFRSDIPATSNTGIQTSEGTVIGVFSSAGLLQPLLRLLTTPTARWFGHVDLFSNYLISEAEHDYAPAISPDGTRVAYLRHTQRYDTRVGLAPLPALCELRVIGYDGSGDRLLLRFSEGWWSGKLAWSPDGTQIAFDIAPQWILDGWPSLLGDVTRSEIHVIQADGSNPRRLVAAPATYPTWSPLGFSPPPPPPTDPVRMSVQRSSEGEIRLTVAGGGPGESLRIESSENLLDWTPLATVVQAGPSPPLYTDERPAPPGRARFYRVSTDR
;
A
#
# COMPACT_ATOMS: atom_id res chain seq x y z
N MET A 1 -38.66 46.05 -59.39
CA MET A 1 -39.30 45.18 -58.40
C MET A 1 -38.21 44.50 -57.59
N THR A 2 -37.99 45.01 -56.37
CA THR A 2 -37.89 44.30 -55.08
C THR A 2 -37.11 42.97 -54.93
N PRO A 3 -36.55 42.72 -53.72
CA PRO A 3 -35.19 42.20 -53.46
C PRO A 3 -35.24 40.80 -52.78
N SER A 4 -34.19 40.18 -52.22
CA SER A 4 -33.64 40.43 -50.87
C SER A 4 -32.70 39.28 -50.43
N ARG A 5 -31.46 39.56 -49.96
CA ARG A 5 -30.95 39.53 -48.55
C ARG A 5 -30.76 38.12 -47.94
N SER A 6 -29.53 37.66 -47.72
CA SER A 6 -28.56 37.94 -46.62
C SER A 6 -28.95 37.34 -45.26
N LEU A 7 -28.06 36.52 -44.69
CA LEU A 7 -27.52 36.68 -43.32
C LEU A 7 -26.53 35.53 -43.00
N SER A 8 -25.24 35.80 -43.22
CA SER A 8 -24.15 35.12 -42.51
C SER A 8 -23.91 35.89 -41.23
N ALA A 9 -24.19 35.28 -40.09
CA ALA A 9 -23.85 35.82 -38.78
C ALA A 9 -22.56 35.15 -38.28
N CYS A 10 -21.53 35.99 -38.08
CA CYS A 10 -20.34 35.65 -37.31
C CYS A 10 -20.72 35.36 -35.86
N LEU A 11 -20.09 34.34 -35.27
CA LEU A 11 -19.84 34.27 -33.84
C LEU A 11 -18.37 33.85 -33.65
N LEU A 12 -17.53 34.85 -33.38
CA LEU A 12 -16.22 34.65 -32.76
C LEU A 12 -16.46 34.10 -31.36
N ALA A 13 -15.93 32.91 -31.07
CA ALA A 13 -15.61 32.49 -29.73
C ALA A 13 -14.09 32.36 -29.63
N GLY A 14 -13.46 33.32 -28.95
CA GLY A 14 -12.04 33.30 -28.65
C GLY A 14 -11.74 32.16 -27.67
N ALA A 15 -11.02 31.14 -28.13
CA ALA A 15 -10.42 30.17 -27.25
C ALA A 15 -9.13 30.78 -26.68
N LEU A 16 -9.16 31.17 -25.39
CA LEU A 16 -7.96 31.36 -24.60
C LEU A 16 -7.29 29.98 -24.43
N THR A 17 -6.30 29.70 -25.28
CA THR A 17 -5.34 28.61 -25.03
C THR A 17 -4.46 28.99 -23.84
N PHE A 18 -4.80 28.48 -22.66
CA PHE A 18 -3.80 28.27 -21.62
C PHE A 18 -2.93 27.08 -22.03
N ALA A 19 -1.84 27.37 -22.74
CA ALA A 19 -0.75 26.42 -22.91
C ALA A 19 -0.04 26.28 -21.55
N VAL A 20 -0.52 25.35 -20.72
CA VAL A 20 0.28 24.86 -19.61
C VAL A 20 1.34 23.95 -20.23
N ASN A 21 2.57 24.45 -20.31
CA ASN A 21 3.76 23.63 -20.51
C ASN A 21 3.91 22.70 -19.30
N ALA A 22 3.16 21.59 -19.29
CA ALA A 22 3.46 20.47 -18.42
C ALA A 22 4.74 19.82 -18.99
N PRO A 23 5.83 19.67 -18.22
CA PRO A 23 6.99 18.93 -18.69
C PRO A 23 6.54 17.51 -19.05
N ALA A 24 7.09 16.95 -20.12
CA ALA A 24 6.72 15.65 -20.69
C ALA A 24 6.67 14.47 -19.70
N HIS A 25 7.23 14.64 -18.49
CA HIS A 25 7.25 13.69 -17.38
C HIS A 25 5.96 13.64 -16.53
N ALA A 26 5.04 14.59 -16.69
CA ALA A 26 3.73 14.54 -16.03
C ALA A 26 2.81 13.44 -16.59
N SER A 27 3.18 12.80 -17.71
CA SER A 27 2.36 11.83 -18.43
C SER A 27 2.38 10.39 -17.88
N VAL A 28 3.37 10.04 -17.04
CA VAL A 28 3.54 8.67 -16.52
C VAL A 28 3.13 8.55 -15.04
N GLY A 29 2.87 9.67 -14.35
CA GLY A 29 2.37 9.68 -12.97
C GLY A 29 3.45 9.50 -11.88
N VAL A 30 3.00 9.30 -10.64
CA VAL A 30 3.84 9.07 -9.45
C VAL A 30 3.60 7.66 -8.94
N LEU A 31 4.67 6.96 -8.57
CA LEU A 31 4.58 5.63 -7.98
C LEU A 31 4.64 5.73 -6.46
N PHE A 32 3.67 5.12 -5.79
CA PHE A 32 3.68 4.90 -4.35
C PHE A 32 4.11 3.47 -4.04
N TYR A 33 4.81 3.27 -2.93
CA TYR A 33 5.32 1.97 -2.55
C TYR A 33 5.59 1.86 -1.05
N ASN A 34 5.73 0.64 -0.55
CA ASN A 34 6.17 0.40 0.81
C ASN A 34 7.68 0.34 0.96
N HIS A 35 8.17 0.94 2.04
CA HIS A 35 9.55 0.88 2.48
C HIS A 35 9.61 0.18 3.85
N PHE A 36 10.33 -0.95 3.89
CA PHE A 36 10.58 -1.78 5.07
C PHE A 36 12.08 -1.73 5.42
N PRO A 37 12.51 -0.85 6.35
CA PRO A 37 13.93 -0.72 6.70
C PRO A 37 14.53 -2.02 7.23
N THR A 38 13.76 -2.72 8.07
CA THR A 38 14.07 -4.04 8.63
C THR A 38 12.76 -4.83 8.75
N LEU A 39 12.84 -6.14 9.02
CA LEU A 39 11.65 -6.96 9.24
C LEU A 39 10.84 -6.55 10.49
N ASP A 40 11.53 -6.05 11.51
CA ASP A 40 10.91 -5.65 12.78
C ASP A 40 10.46 -4.18 12.79
N SER A 41 10.78 -3.43 11.73
CA SER A 41 10.38 -2.03 11.61
C SER A 41 8.98 -1.89 11.02
N PRO A 42 8.17 -0.93 11.51
CA PRO A 42 6.91 -0.62 10.86
C PRO A 42 7.08 -0.24 9.39
N ALA A 43 6.10 -0.63 8.57
CA ALA A 43 6.03 -0.25 7.17
C ALA A 43 5.81 1.26 7.05
N THR A 44 6.47 1.88 6.08
CA THR A 44 6.19 3.27 5.69
C THR A 44 5.79 3.33 4.22
N VAL A 45 5.09 4.39 3.83
CA VAL A 45 4.76 4.66 2.43
C VAL A 45 5.70 5.74 1.89
N ARG A 46 6.25 5.50 0.71
CA ARG A 46 7.07 6.45 -0.03
C ARG A 46 6.48 6.67 -1.41
N ARG A 47 6.90 7.74 -2.05
CA ARG A 47 6.57 8.07 -3.43
C ARG A 47 7.82 8.37 -4.24
N VAL A 48 7.76 8.12 -5.53
CA VAL A 48 8.83 8.44 -6.49
C VAL A 48 8.20 8.82 -7.83
N ASN A 49 8.81 9.74 -8.56
CA ASN A 49 8.40 10.06 -9.92
C ASN A 49 8.70 8.89 -10.86
N ALA A 50 8.00 8.81 -12.00
CA ALA A 50 8.20 7.75 -12.99
C ALA A 50 9.64 7.64 -13.56
N ASP A 51 10.41 8.72 -13.48
CA ASP A 51 11.82 8.79 -13.87
C ASP A 51 12.79 8.34 -12.76
N GLY A 52 12.29 8.05 -11.55
CA GLY A 52 13.07 7.67 -10.38
C GLY A 52 13.48 8.86 -9.48
N SER A 53 13.20 10.09 -9.90
CA SER A 53 13.47 11.29 -9.11
C SER A 53 12.44 11.51 -8.00
N GLY A 54 12.71 12.44 -7.07
CA GLY A 54 11.72 12.87 -6.09
C GLY A 54 11.29 11.77 -5.10
N ASN A 55 12.20 10.85 -4.77
CA ASN A 55 11.92 9.78 -3.81
C ASN A 55 11.75 10.35 -2.38
N LEU A 56 10.51 10.46 -1.92
CA LEU A 56 10.15 11.12 -0.66
C LEU A 56 9.20 10.25 0.18
N PRO A 57 9.28 10.34 1.52
CA PRO A 57 8.28 9.73 2.40
C PRO A 57 6.91 10.41 2.23
N VAL A 58 5.84 9.65 2.47
CA VAL A 58 4.47 10.14 2.54
C VAL A 58 4.04 10.12 4.02
N PRO A 59 3.82 11.29 4.66
CA PRO A 59 3.54 11.35 6.08
C PRO A 59 2.11 10.90 6.37
N LEU A 60 1.94 9.64 6.77
CA LEU A 60 0.65 9.07 7.14
C LEU A 60 0.57 8.92 8.66
N PRO A 61 -0.53 9.34 9.32
CA PRO A 61 -0.70 9.25 10.77
C PRO A 61 -1.12 7.84 11.22
N LEU A 62 -0.41 6.82 10.73
CA LEU A 62 -0.74 5.40 10.94
C LEU A 62 0.49 4.64 11.45
N PRO A 63 0.32 3.67 12.38
CA PRO A 63 1.46 2.97 12.98
C PRO A 63 2.33 2.20 11.97
N SER A 64 1.73 1.54 10.98
CA SER A 64 2.44 0.71 10.00
C SER A 64 1.64 0.59 8.69
N PRO A 65 1.52 1.69 7.91
CA PRO A 65 0.76 1.69 6.66
C PRO A 65 1.42 0.83 5.58
N ALA A 66 0.77 -0.27 5.23
CA ALA A 66 1.23 -1.28 4.28
C ALA A 66 0.27 -1.48 3.09
N PHE A 67 0.77 -2.09 2.02
CA PHE A 67 0.09 -2.44 0.79
C PHE A 67 -0.68 -1.26 0.15
N PRO A 68 -0.01 -0.19 -0.30
CA PRO A 68 -0.68 0.97 -0.87
C PRO A 68 -1.44 0.58 -2.14
N THR A 69 -2.64 1.13 -2.31
CA THR A 69 -3.41 1.11 -3.56
C THR A 69 -3.96 2.51 -3.80
N VAL A 70 -3.62 3.12 -4.94
CA VAL A 70 -4.13 4.44 -5.32
C VAL A 70 -5.39 4.29 -6.18
N SER A 71 -6.36 5.18 -6.01
CA SER A 71 -7.57 5.24 -6.84
C SER A 71 -7.25 5.63 -8.28
N ARG A 72 -8.09 5.21 -9.23
CA ARG A 72 -7.84 5.46 -10.66
C ARG A 72 -7.88 6.94 -11.06
N ASP A 73 -8.48 7.80 -10.25
CA ASP A 73 -8.44 9.26 -10.39
C ASP A 73 -7.27 9.91 -9.64
N GLY A 74 -6.46 9.14 -8.90
CA GLY A 74 -5.30 9.62 -8.14
C GLY A 74 -5.64 10.40 -6.87
N ARG A 75 -6.91 10.49 -6.49
CA ARG A 75 -7.35 11.27 -5.33
C ARG A 75 -7.09 10.55 -4.01
N PHE A 76 -7.31 9.25 -3.97
CA PHE A 76 -7.34 8.49 -2.74
C PHE A 76 -6.24 7.44 -2.70
N LEU A 77 -5.71 7.20 -1.50
CA LEU A 77 -4.79 6.13 -1.18
C LEU A 77 -5.42 5.22 -0.14
N LEU A 78 -5.44 3.92 -0.39
CA LEU A 78 -5.75 2.92 0.61
C LEU A 78 -4.48 2.31 1.16
N VAL A 79 -4.43 2.14 2.48
CA VAL A 79 -3.38 1.37 3.15
C VAL A 79 -3.99 0.45 4.21
N THR A 80 -3.28 -0.63 4.50
CA THR A 80 -3.61 -1.57 5.57
C THR A 80 -2.72 -1.26 6.76
N SER A 81 -3.28 -1.05 7.95
CA SER A 81 -2.51 -0.72 9.16
C SER A 81 -3.22 -1.22 10.42
N SER A 82 -2.51 -1.27 11.55
CA SER A 82 -3.19 -1.31 12.86
C SER A 82 -3.96 -0.02 13.09
N ASP A 83 -5.06 -0.13 13.82
CA ASP A 83 -5.86 1.02 14.28
C ASP A 83 -5.14 1.69 15.47
N PRO A 84 -4.68 2.95 15.34
CA PRO A 84 -4.01 3.66 16.42
C PRO A 84 -4.90 3.86 17.66
N LEU A 85 -6.22 3.81 17.49
CA LEU A 85 -7.19 3.91 18.59
C LEU A 85 -7.45 2.55 19.28
N ARG A 86 -6.92 1.45 18.73
CA ARG A 86 -7.09 0.08 19.25
C ARG A 86 -5.74 -0.68 19.21
N PRO A 87 -4.76 -0.30 20.04
CA PRO A 87 -3.39 -0.78 19.94
C PRO A 87 -3.20 -2.28 20.25
N PHE A 88 -4.19 -2.95 20.86
CA PHE A 88 -4.12 -4.38 21.16
C PHE A 88 -4.85 -5.26 20.15
N LYS A 89 -5.51 -4.64 19.16
CA LYS A 89 -6.18 -5.35 18.06
C LYS A 89 -5.13 -5.97 17.14
N ILE A 90 -5.30 -7.25 16.84
CA ILE A 90 -4.40 -8.01 15.97
C ILE A 90 -4.80 -7.83 14.50
N SER A 91 -6.09 -7.87 14.18
CA SER A 91 -6.54 -7.62 12.79
C SER A 91 -6.09 -6.25 12.32
N ARG A 92 -5.75 -6.15 11.03
CA ARG A 92 -5.43 -4.88 10.39
C ARG A 92 -6.68 -4.30 9.72
N ASP A 93 -6.81 -2.98 9.79
CA ASP A 93 -7.89 -2.24 9.13
C ASP A 93 -7.42 -1.59 7.84
N VAL A 94 -8.38 -1.24 6.99
CA VAL A 94 -8.14 -0.47 5.78
C VAL A 94 -8.45 1.00 6.04
N PHE A 95 -7.49 1.86 5.77
CA PHE A 95 -7.59 3.31 5.88
C PHE A 95 -7.60 3.94 4.49
N LEU A 96 -8.50 4.89 4.29
CA LEU A 96 -8.61 5.76 3.13
C LEU A 96 -7.96 7.10 3.47
N ILE A 97 -7.04 7.55 2.63
CA ILE A 97 -6.37 8.84 2.75
C ILE A 97 -6.67 9.66 1.51
N ASP A 98 -7.19 10.88 1.68
CA ASP A 98 -7.27 11.86 0.60
C ASP A 98 -5.85 12.42 0.38
N LEU A 99 -5.28 12.20 -0.80
CA LEU A 99 -3.89 12.57 -1.08
C LEU A 99 -3.66 14.08 -1.20
N PHE A 100 -4.73 14.88 -1.31
CA PHE A 100 -4.65 16.34 -1.38
C PHE A 100 -4.79 17.01 -0.02
N THR A 101 -5.63 16.47 0.86
CA THR A 101 -5.84 17.05 2.20
C THR A 101 -5.08 16.30 3.30
N LEU A 102 -4.65 15.06 3.02
CA LEU A 102 -4.13 14.09 3.99
C LEU A 102 -5.15 13.67 5.06
N ASP A 103 -6.42 13.99 4.84
CA ASP A 103 -7.50 13.51 5.70
C ASP A 103 -7.53 11.99 5.66
N THR A 104 -7.54 11.38 6.84
CA THR A 104 -7.50 9.94 7.01
C THR A 104 -8.81 9.47 7.62
N LEU A 105 -9.45 8.50 6.96
CA LEU A 105 -10.68 7.85 7.42
C LEU A 105 -10.47 6.34 7.45
N ARG A 106 -11.01 5.67 8.48
CA ARG A 106 -11.05 4.20 8.53
C ARG A 106 -12.15 3.70 7.60
N ALA A 107 -11.77 3.06 6.50
CA ALA A 107 -12.69 2.60 5.46
C ALA A 107 -13.41 1.30 5.84
N VAL A 108 -12.66 0.36 6.42
CA VAL A 108 -13.20 -0.94 6.89
C VAL A 108 -12.68 -1.21 8.29
N GLN A 109 -13.57 -1.75 9.14
CA GLN A 109 -13.28 -2.07 10.53
C GLN A 109 -13.49 -3.57 10.78
N PHE A 110 -12.41 -4.34 10.76
CA PHE A 110 -12.43 -5.75 11.14
C PHE A 110 -12.59 -5.92 12.66
N VAL A 111 -13.06 -7.09 13.08
CA VAL A 111 -13.25 -7.42 14.50
C VAL A 111 -12.49 -8.70 14.81
N ASP A 112 -11.66 -8.66 15.84
CA ASP A 112 -11.04 -9.89 16.35
C ASP A 112 -12.10 -10.68 17.11
N THR A 113 -12.21 -11.97 16.81
CA THR A 113 -13.10 -12.86 17.55
C THR A 113 -12.29 -13.94 18.23
N PHE A 114 -12.61 -14.22 19.48
CA PHE A 114 -12.00 -15.28 20.28
C PHE A 114 -13.10 -16.08 20.99
N ARG A 115 -12.95 -17.39 21.06
CA ARG A 115 -13.84 -18.30 21.79
C ARG A 115 -12.99 -19.08 22.79
N THR A 116 -13.43 -19.14 24.05
CA THR A 116 -12.72 -19.89 25.11
C THR A 116 -13.28 -21.31 25.30
N THR A 117 -12.60 -22.14 26.09
CA THR A 117 -13.05 -23.51 26.41
C THR A 117 -14.43 -23.58 27.04
N GLY A 118 -14.86 -22.52 27.74
CA GLY A 118 -16.22 -22.38 28.27
C GLY A 118 -17.29 -21.99 27.25
N GLY A 119 -16.94 -21.84 25.96
CA GLY A 119 -17.87 -21.44 24.90
C GLY A 119 -18.19 -19.94 24.86
N ILE A 120 -17.54 -19.13 25.71
CA ILE A 120 -17.71 -17.68 25.75
C ILE A 120 -17.03 -17.08 24.51
N MET A 121 -17.79 -16.31 23.73
CA MET A 121 -17.27 -15.54 22.61
C MET A 121 -16.92 -14.12 23.09
N LEU A 122 -15.66 -13.75 22.91
CA LEU A 122 -15.14 -12.43 23.17
C LEU A 122 -14.91 -11.74 21.84
N THR A 123 -15.33 -10.48 21.74
CA THR A 123 -15.06 -9.61 20.59
C THR A 123 -14.12 -8.51 21.03
N ASN A 124 -13.05 -8.27 20.25
CA ASN A 124 -11.94 -7.37 20.58
C ASN A 124 -11.17 -7.76 21.87
N ASP A 125 -10.18 -6.93 22.22
CA ASP A 125 -9.04 -7.08 23.18
C ASP A 125 -9.32 -7.66 24.59
N ILE A 126 -10.55 -8.01 24.94
CA ILE A 126 -10.94 -8.54 26.26
C ILE A 126 -10.31 -9.93 26.53
N GLY A 127 -9.92 -10.67 25.51
CA GLY A 127 -9.18 -11.94 25.67
C GLY A 127 -7.86 -11.80 26.43
N ASN A 128 -7.21 -10.62 26.36
CA ASN A 128 -5.99 -10.35 27.13
C ASN A 128 -6.26 -10.00 28.61
N VAL A 129 -7.48 -9.60 28.94
CA VAL A 129 -7.88 -9.15 30.29
C VAL A 129 -8.39 -10.32 31.13
N ILE A 130 -8.98 -11.32 30.49
CA ILE A 130 -9.45 -12.54 31.15
C ILE A 130 -8.31 -13.54 31.06
N GLY A 131 -7.64 -13.84 32.18
CA GLY A 131 -6.47 -14.73 32.25
C GLY A 131 -6.70 -16.20 31.85
N ASP A 132 -7.73 -16.49 31.04
CA ASP A 132 -8.01 -17.80 30.48
C ASP A 132 -7.12 -18.02 29.26
N ARG A 133 -6.11 -18.86 29.47
CA ARG A 133 -5.07 -19.19 28.49
C ARG A 133 -5.53 -20.19 27.41
N ASN A 134 -6.81 -20.55 27.39
CA ASN A 134 -7.35 -21.59 26.51
C ASN A 134 -8.31 -21.01 25.47
N VAL A 135 -7.78 -20.61 24.31
CA VAL A 135 -8.55 -20.16 23.15
C VAL A 135 -8.92 -21.36 22.30
N THR A 136 -10.20 -21.74 22.27
CA THR A 136 -10.69 -22.85 21.45
C THR A 136 -10.98 -22.48 20.00
N ALA A 137 -11.29 -21.20 19.72
CA ALA A 137 -11.38 -20.69 18.36
C ALA A 137 -10.99 -19.21 18.29
N TYR A 138 -10.43 -18.74 17.18
CA TYR A 138 -10.23 -17.33 16.89
C TYR A 138 -10.44 -17.02 15.41
N THR A 139 -10.69 -15.76 15.07
CA THR A 139 -10.62 -15.22 13.70
C THR A 139 -9.94 -13.85 13.70
N ILE A 140 -8.93 -13.68 12.84
CA ILE A 140 -8.12 -12.45 12.68
C ILE A 140 -7.98 -12.16 11.18
N HIS A 141 -8.08 -10.88 10.79
CA HIS A 141 -8.17 -10.43 9.40
C HIS A 141 -6.91 -9.71 8.91
N PHE A 142 -6.54 -9.94 7.64
CA PHE A 142 -5.34 -9.41 6.99
C PHE A 142 -5.66 -8.93 5.56
N PRO A 143 -6.31 -7.75 5.43
CA PRO A 143 -6.78 -7.22 4.14
C PRO A 143 -5.64 -6.59 3.34
N ASN A 144 -4.69 -7.41 2.89
CA ASN A 144 -3.47 -6.92 2.23
C ASN A 144 -3.77 -6.37 0.82
N HIS A 145 -4.60 -7.05 0.05
CA HIS A 145 -4.91 -6.66 -1.32
C HIS A 145 -6.30 -6.03 -1.41
N LYS A 146 -6.38 -4.90 -2.12
CA LYS A 146 -7.58 -4.08 -2.22
C LYS A 146 -7.58 -3.27 -3.52
N ALA A 147 -8.78 -2.98 -4.02
CA ALA A 147 -9.00 -2.23 -5.24
C ALA A 147 -10.26 -1.34 -5.12
N PHE A 148 -10.24 -0.21 -5.82
CA PHE A 148 -11.37 0.73 -5.87
C PHE A 148 -12.35 0.36 -6.99
N SER A 149 -13.66 0.54 -6.75
CA SER A 149 -14.63 0.61 -7.84
C SER A 149 -14.35 1.82 -8.76
N PRO A 150 -14.83 1.80 -10.01
CA PRO A 150 -14.61 2.88 -10.98
C PRO A 150 -14.96 4.29 -10.50
N ASP A 151 -15.99 4.39 -9.66
CA ASP A 151 -16.53 5.63 -9.12
C ASP A 151 -16.00 5.97 -7.70
N ASN A 152 -15.05 5.19 -7.19
CA ASN A 152 -14.53 5.28 -5.83
C ASN A 152 -15.60 5.19 -4.73
N SER A 153 -16.78 4.61 -5.00
CA SER A 153 -17.83 4.44 -3.99
C SER A 153 -17.72 3.13 -3.21
N ARG A 154 -16.96 2.16 -3.74
CA ARG A 154 -16.76 0.84 -3.16
C ARG A 154 -15.31 0.39 -3.20
N LEU A 155 -15.01 -0.56 -2.33
CA LEU A 155 -13.74 -1.28 -2.28
C LEU A 155 -13.99 -2.75 -2.51
N ALA A 156 -13.16 -3.41 -3.32
CA ALA A 156 -12.99 -4.85 -3.26
C ALA A 156 -11.79 -5.14 -2.36
N ILE A 157 -11.92 -6.08 -1.45
CA ILE A 157 -10.86 -6.51 -0.53
C ILE A 157 -10.72 -8.02 -0.69
N MET A 158 -9.48 -8.45 -0.91
CA MET A 158 -9.11 -9.84 -0.73
C MET A 158 -8.52 -9.98 0.66
N ASP A 159 -9.38 -10.39 1.59
CA ASP A 159 -9.01 -10.64 2.97
C ASP A 159 -8.47 -12.06 3.13
N LEU A 160 -7.55 -12.23 4.06
CA LEU A 160 -6.91 -13.50 4.38
C LEU A 160 -7.16 -13.84 5.86
N PRO A 161 -8.44 -14.00 6.28
CA PRO A 161 -8.75 -14.34 7.65
C PRO A 161 -8.05 -15.64 8.05
N ARG A 162 -7.43 -15.61 9.22
CA ARG A 162 -6.86 -16.77 9.88
C ARG A 162 -7.79 -17.21 10.98
N SER A 163 -8.19 -18.48 10.97
CA SER A 163 -9.02 -19.07 12.02
C SER A 163 -8.52 -20.41 12.50
N GLY A 164 -8.45 -20.64 13.80
CA GLY A 164 -8.02 -21.91 14.40
C GLY A 164 -8.27 -21.98 15.90
N GLY A 165 -7.84 -23.06 16.55
CA GLY A 165 -7.85 -23.23 18.01
C GLY A 165 -6.44 -23.47 18.56
N SER A 166 -6.14 -22.97 19.76
CA SER A 166 -4.81 -23.09 20.38
C SER A 166 -4.88 -23.15 21.91
N THR A 167 -4.13 -24.09 22.51
CA THR A 167 -3.79 -24.04 23.94
C THR A 167 -2.54 -23.16 24.13
N LEU A 168 -2.71 -21.99 24.75
CA LEU A 168 -1.68 -21.07 25.28
C LEU A 168 -1.13 -19.93 24.39
N ASP A 169 -1.06 -18.76 25.03
CA ASP A 169 -0.49 -17.43 24.70
C ASP A 169 -1.02 -16.72 23.43
N ILE A 170 -1.99 -15.83 23.64
CA ILE A 170 -2.43 -14.83 22.66
C ILE A 170 -1.19 -14.06 22.18
N PRO A 171 -0.89 -14.02 20.86
CA PRO A 171 0.29 -13.35 20.36
C PRO A 171 0.30 -11.88 20.78
N ARG A 172 1.28 -11.51 21.60
CA ARG A 172 1.66 -10.11 21.76
C ARG A 172 2.34 -9.68 20.47
N GLY A 173 1.95 -8.52 19.95
CA GLY A 173 2.68 -7.65 19.01
C GLY A 173 3.71 -8.31 18.09
N ASP A 174 3.45 -8.19 16.78
CA ASP A 174 4.43 -7.91 15.71
C ASP A 174 5.75 -8.70 15.58
N GLY A 175 6.02 -9.75 16.38
CA GLY A 175 7.33 -10.41 16.36
C GLY A 175 7.39 -11.88 16.78
N VAL A 176 6.30 -12.65 16.70
CA VAL A 176 6.35 -14.09 17.06
C VAL A 176 6.44 -14.98 15.82
N SER A 177 7.53 -15.75 15.78
CA SER A 177 7.74 -16.95 14.96
C SER A 177 6.47 -17.78 14.79
N GLN A 178 6.36 -18.54 13.70
CA GLN A 178 5.31 -19.53 13.43
C GLN A 178 5.19 -20.65 14.48
N GLN A 179 5.04 -20.35 15.77
CA GLN A 179 4.60 -21.33 16.74
C GLN A 179 3.10 -21.54 16.54
N THR A 180 2.82 -22.54 15.69
CA THR A 180 1.74 -23.52 15.83
C THR A 180 0.36 -23.00 16.21
N LEU A 181 -0.06 -21.86 15.67
CA LEU A 181 -1.48 -21.54 15.58
C LEU A 181 -2.06 -22.38 14.43
N GLY A 182 -2.71 -23.50 14.77
CA GLY A 182 -3.24 -24.53 13.85
C GLY A 182 -4.45 -24.09 13.01
N GLY A 183 -4.46 -22.86 12.52
CA GLY A 183 -5.52 -22.30 11.69
C GLY A 183 -5.02 -21.94 10.29
N GLY A 184 -5.65 -22.48 9.25
CA GLY A 184 -5.41 -22.12 7.86
C GLY A 184 -5.94 -20.71 7.54
N ARG A 185 -5.34 -20.02 6.58
CA ARG A 185 -5.93 -18.80 6.01
C ARG A 185 -7.05 -19.21 5.05
N MET A 186 -8.08 -18.38 4.94
CA MET A 186 -9.14 -18.60 3.97
C MET A 186 -9.25 -17.34 3.14
N PRO A 187 -8.86 -17.32 1.85
CA PRO A 187 -9.01 -16.10 1.07
C PRO A 187 -10.49 -15.78 0.88
N VAL A 188 -10.89 -14.56 1.23
CA VAL A 188 -12.25 -14.08 1.11
C VAL A 188 -12.24 -12.81 0.26
N LEU A 189 -12.91 -12.85 -0.88
CA LEU A 189 -13.18 -11.68 -1.69
C LEU A 189 -14.51 -11.09 -1.28
N GLU A 190 -14.46 -9.85 -0.81
CA GLU A 190 -15.63 -9.09 -0.38
C GLU A 190 -15.62 -7.70 -1.00
N THR A 191 -16.80 -7.12 -1.15
CA THR A 191 -16.93 -5.70 -1.53
C THR A 191 -17.59 -4.89 -0.42
N TYR A 192 -17.08 -3.69 -0.18
CA TYR A 192 -17.52 -2.76 0.85
C TYR A 192 -17.93 -1.44 0.22
N ARG A 193 -18.95 -0.76 0.75
CA ARG A 193 -19.24 0.64 0.37
C ARG A 193 -18.47 1.59 1.25
N LEU A 194 -17.88 2.61 0.64
CA LEU A 194 -17.23 3.71 1.35
C LEU A 194 -18.29 4.67 1.89
N GLY A 195 -18.09 5.12 3.14
CA GLY A 195 -18.99 6.05 3.81
C GLY A 195 -20.11 5.39 4.62
N ASP A 196 -20.26 4.05 4.54
CA ASP A 196 -21.19 3.33 5.39
C ASP A 196 -20.76 3.45 6.87
N PRO A 197 -21.68 3.82 7.81
CA PRO A 197 -21.34 3.97 9.22
C PRO A 197 -20.82 2.68 9.87
N ILE A 198 -21.26 1.54 9.35
CA ILE A 198 -20.82 0.20 9.74
C ILE A 198 -20.55 -0.56 8.44
N PRO A 199 -19.28 -0.65 7.99
CA PRO A 199 -18.96 -1.29 6.73
C PRO A 199 -19.23 -2.80 6.82
N PHE A 200 -20.30 -3.25 6.17
CA PHE A 200 -20.58 -4.67 5.97
C PHE A 200 -20.07 -5.09 4.59
N GLY A 201 -19.22 -6.12 4.57
CA GLY A 201 -18.74 -6.74 3.34
C GLY A 201 -19.83 -7.58 2.69
N GLN A 202 -20.03 -7.37 1.39
CA GLN A 202 -20.74 -8.34 0.56
C GLN A 202 -19.76 -9.41 0.10
N LEU A 203 -19.96 -10.63 0.59
CA LEU A 203 -19.18 -11.79 0.16
C LEU A 203 -19.41 -12.08 -1.33
N LEU A 204 -18.32 -12.11 -2.09
CA LEU A 204 -18.32 -12.63 -3.47
C LEU A 204 -17.85 -14.08 -3.48
N GLN A 205 -16.71 -14.38 -2.86
CA GLN A 205 -16.16 -15.72 -2.90
C GLN A 205 -15.31 -15.97 -1.65
N ALA A 206 -15.47 -17.14 -1.05
CA ALA A 206 -14.50 -17.68 -0.12
C ALA A 206 -13.77 -18.83 -0.81
N GLY A 207 -12.44 -18.85 -0.72
CA GLY A 207 -11.61 -19.97 -1.14
C GLY A 207 -11.35 -20.93 0.01
N GLY A 208 -10.63 -22.01 -0.30
CA GLY A 208 -10.13 -22.95 0.69
C GLY A 208 -8.62 -23.12 0.58
N GLU A 209 -7.98 -23.40 1.71
CA GLU A 209 -6.61 -23.91 1.76
C GLU A 209 -6.61 -25.44 1.71
N ARG A 210 -5.59 -26.03 1.07
CA ARG A 210 -5.41 -27.50 1.04
C ARG A 210 -4.13 -27.94 1.73
N THR A 211 -3.01 -27.31 1.40
CA THR A 211 -1.69 -27.74 1.90
C THR A 211 -0.90 -26.65 2.61
N GLY A 212 -1.42 -25.43 2.70
CA GLY A 212 -0.71 -24.26 3.26
C GLY A 212 0.42 -23.73 2.37
N ASN A 213 0.63 -24.34 1.19
CA ASN A 213 1.67 -23.99 0.22
C ASN A 213 1.11 -23.26 -1.01
N ASN A 214 -0.02 -22.58 -0.88
CA ASN A 214 -0.54 -21.70 -1.93
C ASN A 214 -0.76 -20.30 -1.33
N GLN A 215 -0.64 -19.27 -2.15
CA GLN A 215 -1.00 -17.91 -1.78
C GLN A 215 -2.38 -17.50 -2.32
N GLY A 216 -3.38 -18.38 -2.15
CA GLY A 216 -4.75 -18.01 -2.47
C GLY A 216 -5.10 -16.68 -1.78
N GLY A 217 -5.64 -15.72 -2.53
CA GLY A 217 -5.95 -14.37 -2.06
C GLY A 217 -4.82 -13.33 -2.20
N ASP A 218 -3.68 -13.67 -2.80
CA ASP A 218 -2.66 -12.68 -3.12
C ASP A 218 -3.01 -11.93 -4.41
N GLY A 219 -3.95 -10.98 -4.30
CA GLY A 219 -4.28 -10.01 -5.34
C GLY A 219 -5.77 -9.84 -5.63
N VAL A 220 -6.14 -8.59 -5.93
CA VAL A 220 -7.47 -8.17 -6.38
C VAL A 220 -7.31 -6.90 -7.22
N ASP A 221 -8.10 -6.78 -8.27
CA ASP A 221 -8.27 -5.52 -9.00
C ASP A 221 -9.72 -5.39 -9.51
N TRP A 222 -10.18 -4.16 -9.71
CA TRP A 222 -11.53 -3.86 -10.18
C TRP A 222 -11.47 -3.29 -11.59
N HIS A 223 -12.30 -3.83 -12.48
CA HIS A 223 -12.37 -3.41 -13.87
C HIS A 223 -12.77 -1.92 -13.99
N PRO A 224 -12.04 -1.08 -14.74
CA PRO A 224 -12.22 0.37 -14.76
C PRO A 224 -13.59 0.85 -15.27
N PHE A 225 -14.30 0.01 -16.03
CA PHE A 225 -15.56 0.38 -16.69
C PHE A 225 -16.71 -0.62 -16.45
N ARG A 226 -16.53 -1.59 -15.56
CA ARG A 226 -17.51 -2.69 -15.35
C ARG A 226 -17.63 -3.04 -13.88
N GLU A 227 -18.78 -3.62 -13.52
CA GLU A 227 -19.05 -4.25 -12.23
C GLU A 227 -18.40 -5.64 -12.15
N GLU A 228 -17.11 -5.71 -12.48
CA GLU A 228 -16.32 -6.93 -12.49
C GLU A 228 -15.05 -6.75 -11.65
N VAL A 229 -14.75 -7.74 -10.82
CA VAL A 229 -13.61 -7.78 -9.91
C VAL A 229 -12.78 -9.03 -10.21
N LEU A 230 -11.47 -8.90 -10.29
CA LEU A 230 -10.54 -10.02 -10.36
C LEU A 230 -10.17 -10.48 -8.96
N GLY A 231 -10.13 -11.79 -8.74
CA GLY A 231 -9.67 -12.38 -7.49
C GLY A 231 -8.89 -13.67 -7.71
N VAL A 232 -7.93 -13.94 -6.83
CA VAL A 232 -7.06 -15.11 -6.90
C VAL A 232 -7.51 -16.19 -5.94
N PHE A 233 -7.78 -17.39 -6.45
CA PHE A 233 -8.28 -18.50 -5.64
C PHE A 233 -7.57 -19.80 -5.95
N ARG A 234 -7.49 -20.67 -4.95
CA ARG A 234 -7.06 -22.06 -5.13
C ARG A 234 -7.98 -22.76 -6.15
N SER A 235 -7.38 -23.55 -7.03
CA SER A 235 -8.05 -24.47 -7.93
C SER A 235 -7.31 -25.81 -8.01
N ASP A 236 -8.01 -26.86 -8.43
CA ASP A 236 -7.38 -28.13 -8.82
C ASP A 236 -7.06 -28.05 -10.32
N ILE A 237 -5.83 -27.67 -10.64
CA ILE A 237 -5.37 -27.38 -12.01
C ILE A 237 -5.09 -28.67 -12.78
N PRO A 238 -5.31 -28.71 -14.11
CA PRO A 238 -5.05 -29.90 -14.91
C PRO A 238 -3.57 -30.31 -14.84
N ALA A 239 -3.32 -31.60 -14.64
CA ALA A 239 -1.97 -32.17 -14.59
C ALA A 239 -1.71 -33.11 -15.76
N THR A 240 -0.55 -32.97 -16.39
CA THR A 240 0.01 -34.00 -17.29
C THR A 240 0.89 -34.94 -16.48
N SER A 241 0.66 -36.25 -16.58
CA SER A 241 1.33 -37.21 -15.69
C SER A 241 1.47 -38.62 -16.27
N ASN A 242 2.54 -39.32 -15.87
CA ASN A 242 2.72 -40.77 -16.03
C ASN A 242 2.42 -41.57 -14.74
N THR A 243 2.04 -40.90 -13.65
CA THR A 243 1.74 -41.52 -12.34
C THR A 243 0.25 -41.71 -12.08
N GLY A 244 -0.61 -41.32 -13.02
CA GLY A 244 -2.07 -41.34 -12.87
C GLY A 244 -2.65 -40.10 -12.17
N ILE A 245 -1.81 -39.15 -11.74
CA ILE A 245 -2.25 -37.85 -11.20
C ILE A 245 -2.86 -37.00 -12.31
N GLN A 246 -4.15 -36.66 -12.20
CA GLN A 246 -4.87 -35.89 -13.21
C GLN A 246 -5.02 -34.39 -12.88
N THR A 247 -4.89 -34.03 -11.61
CA THR A 247 -4.93 -32.63 -11.15
C THR A 247 -3.88 -32.37 -10.09
N SER A 248 -3.49 -31.11 -9.95
CA SER A 248 -2.61 -30.63 -8.88
C SER A 248 -3.20 -29.38 -8.25
N GLU A 249 -2.65 -29.00 -7.09
CA GLU A 249 -3.04 -27.74 -6.47
C GLU A 249 -2.39 -26.57 -7.21
N GLY A 250 -3.18 -25.56 -7.55
CA GLY A 250 -2.71 -24.32 -8.16
C GLY A 250 -3.58 -23.14 -7.74
N THR A 251 -3.28 -21.95 -8.26
CA THR A 251 -4.15 -20.77 -8.12
C THR A 251 -4.51 -20.19 -9.47
N VAL A 252 -5.77 -19.79 -9.60
CA VAL A 252 -6.35 -19.20 -10.82
C VAL A 252 -6.81 -17.78 -10.53
N ILE A 253 -6.77 -16.93 -11.55
CA ILE A 253 -7.44 -15.63 -11.51
C ILE A 253 -8.87 -15.83 -12.02
N GLY A 254 -9.85 -15.57 -11.16
CA GLY A 254 -11.27 -15.55 -11.51
C GLY A 254 -11.80 -14.14 -11.72
N VAL A 255 -12.84 -14.01 -12.53
CA VAL A 255 -13.60 -12.77 -12.73
C VAL A 255 -14.94 -12.90 -12.05
N PHE A 256 -15.26 -11.96 -11.16
CA PHE A 256 -16.44 -11.97 -10.31
C PHE A 256 -17.30 -10.75 -10.56
N SER A 257 -18.62 -10.89 -10.54
CA SER A 257 -19.56 -9.78 -10.58
C SER A 257 -19.68 -9.13 -9.21
N SER A 258 -19.55 -7.80 -9.15
CA SER A 258 -19.83 -6.98 -7.96
C SER A 258 -21.28 -6.49 -7.89
N ALA A 259 -22.13 -6.90 -8.83
CA ALA A 259 -23.52 -6.46 -8.92
C ALA A 259 -24.51 -7.24 -8.00
N GLY A 260 -24.00 -8.04 -7.07
CA GLY A 260 -24.80 -8.77 -6.08
C GLY A 260 -25.58 -9.97 -6.61
N LEU A 261 -24.99 -10.72 -7.54
CA LEU A 261 -25.55 -11.95 -8.07
C LEU A 261 -25.43 -13.12 -7.06
N LEU A 262 -26.36 -14.08 -7.14
CA LEU A 262 -26.33 -15.32 -6.34
C LEU A 262 -25.13 -16.22 -6.68
N GLN A 263 -24.59 -16.10 -7.89
CA GLN A 263 -23.35 -16.75 -8.34
C GLN A 263 -22.44 -15.68 -8.93
N PRO A 264 -21.52 -15.12 -8.15
CA PRO A 264 -20.72 -13.99 -8.59
C PRO A 264 -19.59 -14.40 -9.53
N LEU A 265 -19.07 -15.63 -9.50
CA LEU A 265 -18.03 -16.09 -10.44
C LEU A 265 -18.58 -16.12 -11.87
N LEU A 266 -18.01 -15.30 -12.75
CA LEU A 266 -18.38 -15.19 -14.16
C LEU A 266 -17.56 -16.12 -15.06
N ARG A 267 -16.24 -16.12 -14.87
CA ARG A 267 -15.29 -16.96 -15.64
C ARG A 267 -13.95 -17.09 -14.93
N LEU A 268 -13.19 -18.12 -15.27
CA LEU A 268 -11.76 -18.18 -15.00
C LEU A 268 -11.03 -17.41 -16.11
N LEU A 269 -10.10 -16.54 -15.73
CA LEU A 269 -9.30 -15.76 -16.67
C LEU A 269 -8.05 -16.51 -17.11
N THR A 270 -7.37 -17.17 -16.17
CA THR A 270 -6.13 -17.91 -16.45
C THR A 270 -6.30 -19.42 -16.40
N THR A 271 -5.39 -20.14 -17.06
CA THR A 271 -5.39 -21.61 -17.19
C THR A 271 -4.03 -22.21 -16.82
N PRO A 272 -3.61 -22.10 -15.55
CA PRO A 272 -2.40 -22.75 -15.05
C PRO A 272 -2.51 -24.27 -15.16
N THR A 273 -1.36 -24.93 -15.23
CA THR A 273 -1.22 -26.38 -15.40
C THR A 273 -0.17 -26.96 -14.46
N ALA A 274 -0.20 -28.27 -14.31
CA ALA A 274 0.81 -29.02 -13.56
C ALA A 274 1.42 -30.15 -14.38
N ARG A 275 2.58 -30.60 -13.92
CA ARG A 275 3.31 -31.74 -14.46
C ARG A 275 3.74 -32.65 -13.33
N TRP A 276 3.57 -33.95 -13.52
CA TRP A 276 4.03 -34.97 -12.58
C TRP A 276 4.75 -36.07 -13.34
N PHE A 277 5.97 -36.38 -12.92
CA PHE A 277 6.77 -37.43 -13.51
C PHE A 277 7.32 -38.34 -12.40
N GLY A 278 6.86 -39.59 -12.38
CA GLY A 278 7.41 -40.64 -11.54
C GLY A 278 8.31 -41.55 -12.35
N HIS A 279 9.46 -41.89 -11.79
CA HIS A 279 10.35 -42.92 -12.32
C HIS A 279 10.56 -43.98 -11.25
N VAL A 280 10.33 -45.24 -11.63
CA VAL A 280 10.54 -46.39 -10.74
C VAL A 280 11.27 -47.47 -11.52
N ASP A 281 12.48 -47.81 -11.09
CA ASP A 281 13.21 -49.00 -11.49
C ASP A 281 13.87 -49.69 -10.29
N LEU A 282 14.68 -50.73 -10.53
CA LEU A 282 15.32 -51.51 -9.47
C LEU A 282 16.36 -50.73 -8.65
N PHE A 283 16.85 -49.60 -9.15
CA PHE A 283 17.97 -48.85 -8.57
C PHE A 283 17.61 -47.40 -8.21
N SER A 284 16.46 -46.91 -8.67
CA SER A 284 16.03 -45.53 -8.48
C SER A 284 14.50 -45.42 -8.42
N ASN A 285 14.03 -44.63 -7.46
CA ASN A 285 12.65 -44.22 -7.34
C ASN A 285 12.63 -42.72 -7.06
N TYR A 286 12.09 -41.93 -7.99
CA TYR A 286 11.98 -40.49 -7.79
C TYR A 286 10.74 -39.90 -8.44
N LEU A 287 10.31 -38.77 -7.88
CA LEU A 287 9.18 -37.98 -8.32
C LEU A 287 9.63 -36.55 -8.60
N ILE A 288 9.24 -36.04 -9.76
CA ILE A 288 9.38 -34.64 -10.13
C ILE A 288 7.99 -34.08 -10.31
N SER A 289 7.73 -32.91 -9.73
CA SER A 289 6.47 -32.21 -9.97
C SER A 289 6.68 -30.72 -10.16
N GLU A 290 5.80 -30.14 -10.97
CA GLU A 290 5.71 -28.70 -11.20
C GLU A 290 4.23 -28.31 -11.16
N ALA A 291 3.90 -27.24 -10.45
CA ALA A 291 2.55 -26.69 -10.39
C ALA A 291 2.60 -25.18 -10.60
N GLU A 292 1.74 -24.67 -11.47
CA GLU A 292 1.62 -23.24 -11.76
C GLU A 292 0.58 -22.56 -10.85
N HIS A 293 0.92 -21.36 -10.41
CA HIS A 293 0.11 -20.55 -9.52
C HIS A 293 0.08 -19.10 -10.01
N ASP A 294 -1.10 -18.58 -10.31
CA ASP A 294 -1.27 -17.20 -10.78
C ASP A 294 -1.69 -16.27 -9.64
N TYR A 295 -1.06 -15.09 -9.55
CA TYR A 295 -1.17 -14.10 -8.47
C TYR A 295 -1.14 -12.66 -8.96
N ALA A 296 -1.47 -11.73 -8.05
CA ALA A 296 -1.32 -10.28 -8.18
C ALA A 296 -1.81 -9.69 -9.53
N PRO A 297 -3.06 -9.97 -9.96
CA PRO A 297 -3.59 -9.39 -11.17
C PRO A 297 -3.68 -7.86 -11.06
N ALA A 298 -3.36 -7.16 -12.15
CA ALA A 298 -3.66 -5.75 -12.35
C ALA A 298 -4.20 -5.51 -13.76
N ILE A 299 -5.33 -4.84 -13.85
CA ILE A 299 -6.04 -4.50 -15.08
C ILE A 299 -5.45 -3.20 -15.64
N SER A 300 -5.17 -3.19 -16.94
CA SER A 300 -4.71 -2.00 -17.64
C SER A 300 -5.72 -0.85 -17.52
N PRO A 301 -5.28 0.43 -17.60
CA PRO A 301 -6.18 1.58 -17.51
C PRO A 301 -7.33 1.57 -18.53
N ASP A 302 -7.09 1.00 -19.70
CA ASP A 302 -8.07 0.83 -20.77
C ASP A 302 -9.03 -0.38 -20.57
N GLY A 303 -8.83 -1.19 -19.52
CA GLY A 303 -9.65 -2.37 -19.20
C GLY A 303 -9.46 -3.57 -20.13
N THR A 304 -8.55 -3.50 -21.10
CA THR A 304 -8.45 -4.53 -22.16
C THR A 304 -7.49 -5.66 -21.82
N ARG A 305 -6.55 -5.45 -20.89
CA ARG A 305 -5.48 -6.39 -20.56
C ARG A 305 -5.34 -6.54 -19.05
N VAL A 306 -4.78 -7.67 -18.64
CA VAL A 306 -4.41 -7.98 -17.26
C VAL A 306 -2.96 -8.39 -17.23
N ALA A 307 -2.16 -7.70 -16.42
CA ALA A 307 -0.84 -8.16 -16.04
C ALA A 307 -0.98 -9.02 -14.78
N TYR A 308 -0.20 -10.09 -14.66
CA TYR A 308 -0.21 -10.95 -13.50
C TYR A 308 1.13 -11.65 -13.32
N LEU A 309 1.33 -12.26 -12.16
CA LEU A 309 2.48 -13.07 -11.83
C LEU A 309 2.12 -14.55 -11.91
N ARG A 310 2.96 -15.36 -12.55
CA ARG A 310 2.88 -16.82 -12.48
C ARG A 310 4.09 -17.37 -11.75
N HIS A 311 3.84 -18.11 -10.68
CA HIS A 311 4.86 -18.85 -9.95
C HIS A 311 4.75 -20.34 -10.27
N THR A 312 5.86 -20.98 -10.60
CA THR A 312 5.94 -22.42 -10.76
C THR A 312 6.65 -23.02 -9.56
N GLN A 313 5.88 -23.68 -8.70
CA GLN A 313 6.42 -24.46 -7.60
C GLN A 313 6.93 -25.80 -8.14
N ARG A 314 8.13 -26.22 -7.73
CA ARG A 314 8.78 -27.41 -8.27
C ARG A 314 9.31 -28.30 -7.15
N TYR A 315 9.23 -29.60 -7.34
CA TYR A 315 9.78 -30.61 -6.44
C TYR A 315 10.59 -31.63 -7.22
N ASP A 316 11.72 -32.07 -6.65
CA ASP A 316 12.51 -33.18 -7.17
C ASP A 316 13.06 -34.00 -6.00
N THR A 317 12.49 -35.19 -5.80
CA THR A 317 12.84 -36.04 -4.65
C THR A 317 14.27 -36.59 -4.70
N ARG A 318 15.01 -36.41 -5.80
CA ARG A 318 16.43 -36.79 -5.90
C ARG A 318 17.33 -35.84 -5.12
N VAL A 319 16.90 -34.58 -4.95
CA VAL A 319 17.68 -33.54 -4.25
C VAL A 319 17.10 -33.19 -2.88
N GLY A 320 15.89 -33.67 -2.55
CA GLY A 320 15.29 -33.53 -1.23
C GLY A 320 13.76 -33.53 -1.28
N LEU A 321 13.11 -33.47 -0.11
CA LEU A 321 11.65 -33.44 -0.02
C LEU A 321 11.05 -32.02 -0.08
N ALA A 322 11.89 -31.01 -0.12
CA ALA A 322 11.43 -29.63 -0.14
C ALA A 322 11.23 -29.08 -1.54
N PRO A 323 10.43 -28.01 -1.66
CA PRO A 323 10.33 -27.31 -2.92
C PRO A 323 11.69 -26.75 -3.32
N LEU A 324 11.99 -26.89 -4.61
CA LEU A 324 13.04 -26.12 -5.26
C LEU A 324 12.65 -24.63 -5.24
N PRO A 325 13.63 -23.71 -5.37
CA PRO A 325 13.32 -22.30 -5.54
C PRO A 325 12.33 -22.09 -6.69
N ALA A 326 11.36 -21.22 -6.48
CA ALA A 326 10.29 -21.03 -7.45
C ALA A 326 10.81 -20.31 -8.70
N LEU A 327 10.18 -20.60 -9.84
CA LEU A 327 10.31 -19.78 -11.04
C LEU A 327 9.15 -18.79 -11.07
N CYS A 328 9.46 -17.51 -11.22
CA CYS A 328 8.46 -16.46 -11.22
C CYS A 328 8.48 -15.74 -12.58
N GLU A 329 7.30 -15.49 -13.14
CA GLU A 329 7.10 -14.89 -14.46
C GLU A 329 6.11 -13.74 -14.39
N LEU A 330 6.44 -12.62 -15.02
CA LEU A 330 5.50 -11.54 -15.30
C LEU A 330 4.87 -11.78 -16.67
N ARG A 331 3.54 -11.81 -16.69
CA ARG A 331 2.74 -12.18 -17.87
C ARG A 331 1.65 -11.15 -18.14
N VAL A 332 1.15 -11.11 -19.37
CA VAL A 332 -0.01 -10.31 -19.77
C VAL A 332 -0.97 -11.16 -20.57
N ILE A 333 -2.26 -11.04 -20.25
CA ILE A 333 -3.37 -11.70 -20.93
C ILE A 333 -4.43 -10.66 -21.30
N GLY A 334 -5.19 -10.89 -22.37
CA GLY A 334 -6.40 -10.12 -22.67
C GLY A 334 -7.43 -10.31 -21.56
N TYR A 335 -8.22 -9.28 -21.26
CA TYR A 335 -9.27 -9.37 -20.24
C TYR A 335 -10.37 -10.39 -20.63
N ASP A 336 -10.48 -10.71 -21.92
CA ASP A 336 -11.33 -11.78 -22.44
C ASP A 336 -10.74 -13.20 -22.28
N GLY A 337 -9.52 -13.31 -21.73
CA GLY A 337 -8.79 -14.57 -21.57
C GLY A 337 -7.93 -14.97 -22.77
N SER A 338 -7.89 -14.16 -23.83
CA SER A 338 -7.08 -14.44 -25.02
C SER A 338 -5.64 -13.93 -24.89
N GLY A 339 -4.72 -14.45 -25.70
CA GLY A 339 -3.40 -13.84 -25.89
C GLY A 339 -2.48 -13.82 -24.66
N ASP A 340 -2.59 -14.80 -23.76
CA ASP A 340 -1.64 -14.98 -22.66
C ASP A 340 -0.21 -15.09 -23.20
N ARG A 341 0.67 -14.17 -22.75
CA ARG A 341 2.08 -14.15 -23.12
C ARG A 341 2.98 -13.77 -21.96
N LEU A 342 4.18 -14.35 -21.96
CA LEU A 342 5.30 -13.98 -21.10
C LEU A 342 5.86 -12.60 -21.49
N LEU A 343 6.08 -11.73 -20.51
CA LEU A 343 6.85 -10.50 -20.69
C LEU A 343 8.27 -10.62 -20.12
N LEU A 344 8.41 -11.18 -18.92
CA LEU A 344 9.68 -11.28 -18.24
C LEU A 344 9.72 -12.53 -17.36
N ARG A 345 10.81 -13.30 -17.47
CA ARG A 345 11.11 -14.42 -16.57
C ARG A 345 12.18 -13.97 -15.58
N PHE A 346 11.91 -14.15 -14.29
CA PHE A 346 12.88 -13.87 -13.25
C PHE A 346 13.89 -15.02 -13.12
N SER A 347 15.06 -14.71 -12.58
CA SER A 347 16.03 -15.75 -12.25
C SER A 347 15.48 -16.65 -11.14
N GLU A 348 15.92 -17.91 -11.11
CA GLU A 348 15.50 -18.86 -10.08
C GLU A 348 15.79 -18.32 -8.68
N GLY A 349 14.83 -18.48 -7.76
CA GLY A 349 14.95 -17.94 -6.40
C GLY A 349 14.77 -16.43 -6.30
N TRP A 350 14.29 -15.76 -7.36
CA TRP A 350 13.77 -14.39 -7.29
C TRP A 350 12.24 -14.39 -7.34
N TRP A 351 11.66 -13.45 -6.63
CA TRP A 351 10.26 -13.41 -6.29
C TRP A 351 9.68 -12.02 -6.49
N SER A 352 8.42 -11.95 -6.93
CA SER A 352 7.63 -10.72 -6.99
C SER A 352 6.30 -10.96 -6.27
N GLY A 353 5.81 -9.96 -5.53
CA GLY A 353 4.56 -10.05 -4.79
C GLY A 353 3.48 -9.10 -5.30
N LYS A 354 3.83 -8.07 -6.09
CA LYS A 354 2.88 -7.10 -6.62
C LYS A 354 3.40 -6.40 -7.87
N LEU A 355 2.46 -6.10 -8.77
CA LEU A 355 2.67 -5.27 -9.95
C LEU A 355 1.54 -4.24 -10.12
N ALA A 356 1.80 -3.21 -10.93
CA ALA A 356 0.83 -2.16 -11.25
C ALA A 356 1.10 -1.57 -12.64
N TRP A 357 0.04 -1.33 -13.40
CA TRP A 357 0.11 -0.60 -14.67
C TRP A 357 0.34 0.89 -14.45
N SER A 358 1.16 1.49 -15.30
CA SER A 358 1.22 2.96 -15.39
C SER A 358 -0.13 3.51 -15.87
N PRO A 359 -0.47 4.75 -15.52
CA PRO A 359 -1.78 5.35 -15.83
C PRO A 359 -2.07 5.48 -17.33
N ASP A 360 -1.03 5.57 -18.15
CA ASP A 360 -1.10 5.60 -19.62
C ASP A 360 -1.10 4.20 -20.26
N GLY A 361 -0.95 3.13 -19.47
CA GLY A 361 -0.92 1.75 -19.93
C GLY A 361 0.33 1.35 -20.72
N THR A 362 1.38 2.17 -20.70
CA THR A 362 2.62 1.93 -21.46
C THR A 362 3.65 1.11 -20.69
N GLN A 363 3.60 1.11 -19.36
CA GLN A 363 4.56 0.46 -18.49
C GLN A 363 3.87 -0.35 -17.39
N ILE A 364 4.62 -1.30 -16.83
CA ILE A 364 4.24 -2.07 -15.66
C ILE A 364 5.36 -1.91 -14.64
N ALA A 365 5.03 -1.44 -13.44
CA ALA A 365 5.92 -1.48 -12.29
C ALA A 365 5.70 -2.78 -11.52
N PHE A 366 6.77 -3.36 -11.00
CA PHE A 366 6.71 -4.57 -10.18
C PHE A 366 7.82 -4.54 -9.14
N ASP A 367 7.57 -5.20 -8.01
CA ASP A 367 8.64 -5.45 -7.05
C ASP A 367 9.39 -6.74 -7.37
N ILE A 368 10.66 -6.81 -7.00
CA ILE A 368 11.46 -8.01 -7.16
C ILE A 368 12.46 -8.14 -6.02
N ALA A 369 12.49 -9.31 -5.39
CA ALA A 369 13.34 -9.62 -4.25
C ALA A 369 13.89 -11.04 -4.36
N PRO A 370 15.02 -11.36 -3.71
CA PRO A 370 15.38 -12.75 -3.45
C PRO A 370 14.28 -13.45 -2.64
N GLN A 371 13.97 -14.68 -2.99
CA GLN A 371 13.01 -15.53 -2.28
C GLN A 371 13.48 -15.73 -0.85
N TRP A 372 12.56 -15.60 0.10
CA TRP A 372 12.85 -15.76 1.52
C TRP A 372 13.03 -17.26 1.84
N ILE A 373 14.01 -17.57 2.69
CA ILE A 373 14.28 -18.94 3.14
C ILE A 373 13.77 -19.07 4.58
N LEU A 374 12.81 -19.96 4.80
CA LEU A 374 12.20 -20.21 6.10
C LEU A 374 12.58 -21.62 6.54
N ASP A 375 13.25 -21.73 7.70
CA ASP A 375 13.69 -23.01 8.28
C ASP A 375 14.51 -23.88 7.30
N GLY A 376 15.32 -23.23 6.45
CA GLY A 376 16.16 -23.89 5.45
C GLY A 376 15.46 -24.19 4.12
N TRP A 377 14.19 -23.81 3.95
CA TRP A 377 13.40 -24.10 2.75
C TRP A 377 12.95 -22.82 2.00
N PRO A 378 12.87 -22.85 0.66
CA PRO A 378 12.27 -21.76 -0.12
C PRO A 378 10.82 -21.51 0.30
N SER A 379 10.53 -20.30 0.79
CA SER A 379 9.18 -19.88 1.12
C SER A 379 8.47 -19.28 -0.08
N LEU A 380 7.14 -19.12 -0.01
CA LEU A 380 6.35 -18.47 -1.05
C LEU A 380 6.34 -16.94 -0.88
N LEU A 381 7.44 -16.34 -0.44
CA LEU A 381 7.54 -14.90 -0.19
C LEU A 381 8.89 -14.37 -0.66
N GLY A 382 8.90 -13.10 -1.05
CA GLY A 382 10.13 -12.35 -1.31
C GLY A 382 10.63 -11.65 -0.04
N ASP A 383 11.94 -11.47 0.06
CA ASP A 383 12.56 -10.66 1.10
C ASP A 383 12.27 -9.17 0.90
N VAL A 384 11.27 -8.65 1.61
CA VAL A 384 10.83 -7.25 1.50
C VAL A 384 11.93 -6.23 1.83
N THR A 385 12.94 -6.61 2.64
CA THR A 385 14.07 -5.73 3.00
C THR A 385 15.11 -5.65 1.88
N ARG A 386 15.12 -6.62 0.97
CA ARG A 386 15.96 -6.67 -0.23
C ARG A 386 15.17 -6.46 -1.52
N SER A 387 13.89 -6.11 -1.41
CA SER A 387 13.01 -5.88 -2.55
C SER A 387 13.34 -4.56 -3.23
N GLU A 388 13.42 -4.58 -4.55
CA GLU A 388 13.59 -3.41 -5.42
C GLU A 388 12.34 -3.19 -6.26
N ILE A 389 12.13 -1.96 -6.74
CA ILE A 389 11.07 -1.68 -7.72
C ILE A 389 11.69 -1.52 -9.09
N HIS A 390 11.17 -2.28 -10.04
CA HIS A 390 11.53 -2.25 -11.44
C HIS A 390 10.33 -1.83 -12.29
N VAL A 391 10.62 -1.35 -13.49
CA VAL A 391 9.62 -1.05 -14.51
C VAL A 391 10.00 -1.74 -15.81
N ILE A 392 8.99 -2.15 -16.57
CA ILE A 392 9.11 -2.74 -17.90
C ILE A 392 8.07 -2.12 -18.82
N GLN A 393 8.36 -2.00 -20.11
CA GLN A 393 7.37 -1.58 -21.09
C GLN A 393 6.30 -2.68 -21.24
N ALA A 394 5.07 -2.29 -21.57
CA ALA A 394 3.93 -3.19 -21.73
C ALA A 394 4.12 -4.23 -22.86
N ASP A 395 5.03 -3.96 -23.80
CA ASP A 395 5.43 -4.90 -24.84
C ASP A 395 6.46 -5.96 -24.36
N GLY A 396 7.08 -5.73 -23.19
CA GLY A 396 8.14 -6.57 -22.59
C GLY A 396 9.54 -6.01 -22.77
N SER A 397 9.70 -4.85 -23.42
CA SER A 397 11.01 -4.24 -23.66
C SER A 397 11.51 -3.40 -22.48
N ASN A 398 12.81 -3.12 -22.50
CA ASN A 398 13.49 -2.19 -21.59
C ASN A 398 13.18 -2.37 -20.09
N PRO A 399 13.33 -3.59 -19.52
CA PRO A 399 13.24 -3.77 -18.08
C PRO A 399 14.39 -3.00 -17.40
N ARG A 400 14.06 -2.18 -16.40
CA ARG A 400 15.04 -1.41 -15.64
C ARG A 400 14.62 -1.23 -14.19
N ARG A 401 15.61 -1.12 -13.31
CA ARG A 401 15.39 -0.70 -11.92
C ARG A 401 14.93 0.76 -11.87
N LEU A 402 13.89 1.03 -11.09
CA LEU A 402 13.38 2.36 -10.79
C LEU A 402 13.78 2.81 -9.38
N VAL A 403 13.65 1.94 -8.38
CA VAL A 403 13.97 2.22 -6.98
C VAL A 403 14.81 1.08 -6.42
N ALA A 404 15.91 1.42 -5.75
CA ALA A 404 16.72 0.45 -5.03
C ALA A 404 16.06 0.01 -3.71
N ALA A 405 16.51 -1.12 -3.17
CA ALA A 405 15.98 -1.66 -1.93
C ALA A 405 16.22 -0.74 -0.71
N PRO A 406 15.31 -0.74 0.29
CA PRO A 406 14.08 -1.53 0.36
C PRO A 406 12.87 -0.83 -0.26
N ALA A 407 12.22 -1.45 -1.25
CA ALA A 407 11.07 -0.91 -1.96
C ALA A 407 10.18 -2.03 -2.53
N THR A 408 8.92 -2.11 -2.10
CA THR A 408 8.00 -3.21 -2.48
C THR A 408 6.56 -2.72 -2.60
N TYR A 409 5.66 -3.55 -3.11
CA TYR A 409 4.23 -3.26 -3.26
C TYR A 409 3.91 -1.95 -4.03
N PRO A 410 4.41 -1.80 -5.27
CA PRO A 410 4.19 -0.60 -6.06
C PRO A 410 2.71 -0.39 -6.44
N THR A 411 2.29 0.88 -6.53
CA THR A 411 1.01 1.30 -7.10
C THR A 411 1.17 2.66 -7.79
N TRP A 412 0.59 2.82 -8.97
CA TRP A 412 0.67 4.06 -9.74
C TRP A 412 -0.46 5.02 -9.40
N SER A 413 -0.12 6.30 -9.34
CA SER A 413 -1.06 7.42 -9.34
C SER A 413 -1.04 8.13 -10.70
N PRO A 414 -2.19 8.40 -11.33
CA PRO A 414 -2.29 9.27 -12.51
C PRO A 414 -1.90 10.71 -12.21
N LEU A 415 -2.02 11.13 -10.96
CA LEU A 415 -1.76 12.50 -10.53
C LEU A 415 -0.43 12.59 -9.79
N GLY A 416 0.27 13.70 -10.00
CA GLY A 416 1.38 14.08 -9.13
C GLY A 416 0.88 14.31 -7.70
N PHE A 417 1.63 13.86 -6.70
CA PHE A 417 1.31 14.19 -5.32
C PHE A 417 1.76 15.63 -5.03
N SER A 418 0.80 16.52 -4.83
CA SER A 418 1.04 17.83 -4.24
C SER A 418 0.57 17.75 -2.79
N PRO A 419 1.46 17.56 -1.80
CA PRO A 419 1.02 17.67 -0.42
C PRO A 419 0.46 19.08 -0.22
N PRO A 420 -0.50 19.27 0.69
CA PRO A 420 -0.85 20.61 1.11
C PRO A 420 0.43 21.31 1.57
N PRO A 421 0.62 22.60 1.25
CA PRO A 421 1.75 23.35 1.80
C PRO A 421 1.74 23.16 3.32
N PRO A 422 2.93 23.06 3.97
CA PRO A 422 2.98 22.95 5.41
C PRO A 422 2.09 24.04 6.03
N PRO A 423 1.38 23.74 7.13
CA PRO A 423 0.51 24.74 7.77
C PRO A 423 1.33 26.02 7.93
N PRO A 424 0.76 27.20 7.59
CA PRO A 424 1.49 28.45 7.70
C PRO A 424 2.08 28.53 9.11
N THR A 425 3.40 28.60 9.21
CA THR A 425 4.08 28.84 10.48
C THR A 425 3.41 30.04 11.11
N ASP A 426 2.92 29.91 12.34
CA ASP A 426 2.33 31.04 13.06
C ASP A 426 3.26 32.25 12.91
N PRO A 427 2.77 33.40 12.43
CA PRO A 427 3.64 34.53 12.15
C PRO A 427 4.40 34.87 13.43
N VAL A 428 5.71 34.99 13.33
CA VAL A 428 6.53 35.32 14.50
C VAL A 428 6.15 36.71 14.97
N ARG A 429 5.67 36.82 16.22
CA ARG A 429 5.28 38.06 16.86
C ARG A 429 6.16 38.31 18.06
N MET A 430 6.67 39.53 18.15
CA MET A 430 7.33 40.04 19.35
C MET A 430 6.36 40.97 20.09
N SER A 431 6.16 40.74 21.37
CA SER A 431 5.52 41.72 22.26
C SER A 431 6.57 42.32 23.19
N VAL A 432 6.43 43.62 23.45
CA VAL A 432 7.34 44.40 24.29
C VAL A 432 6.53 44.93 25.46
N GLN A 433 6.95 44.61 26.68
CA GLN A 433 6.33 45.11 27.91
C GLN A 433 7.37 45.80 28.78
N ARG A 434 7.02 46.97 29.31
CA ARG A 434 7.84 47.67 30.30
C ARG A 434 7.29 47.38 31.70
N SER A 435 8.14 46.88 32.60
CA SER A 435 7.74 46.67 33.99
C SER A 435 7.64 47.99 34.77
N SER A 436 6.97 47.96 35.92
CA SER A 436 6.92 49.10 36.86
C SER A 436 8.30 49.52 37.38
N GLU A 437 9.28 48.62 37.34
CA GLU A 437 10.68 48.85 37.74
C GLU A 437 11.56 49.32 36.57
N GLY A 438 10.97 49.47 35.37
CA GLY A 438 11.64 50.02 34.19
C GLY A 438 12.31 48.99 33.28
N GLU A 439 12.26 47.70 33.61
CA GLU A 439 12.77 46.61 32.77
C GLU A 439 11.96 46.47 31.48
N ILE A 440 12.63 46.07 30.38
CA ILE A 440 11.95 45.74 29.12
C ILE A 440 11.94 44.22 28.95
N ARG A 441 10.74 43.64 28.87
CA ARG A 441 10.50 42.22 28.63
C ARG A 441 10.01 42.02 27.20
N LEU A 442 10.66 41.12 26.50
CA LEU A 442 10.38 40.73 25.12
C LEU A 442 9.85 39.30 25.12
N THR A 443 8.64 39.10 24.61
CA THR A 443 8.08 37.76 24.42
C THR A 443 7.98 37.48 22.93
N VAL A 444 8.57 36.36 22.48
CA VAL A 444 8.56 35.95 21.07
C VAL A 444 7.67 34.72 20.92
N ALA A 445 6.56 34.86 20.19
CA ALA A 445 5.60 33.79 19.94
C ALA A 445 5.49 33.48 18.43
N GLY A 446 5.04 32.28 18.07
CA GLY A 446 4.97 31.80 16.69
C GLY A 446 6.28 31.16 16.22
N GLY A 447 6.38 30.84 14.93
CA GLY A 447 7.47 30.04 14.37
C GLY A 447 7.22 28.52 14.48
N GLY A 448 8.03 27.73 13.75
CA GLY A 448 7.94 26.28 13.76
C GLY A 448 8.59 25.65 15.00
N PRO A 449 8.16 24.45 15.44
CA PRO A 449 8.83 23.71 16.51
C PRO A 449 10.31 23.49 16.18
N GLY A 450 11.20 23.87 17.10
CA GLY A 450 12.66 23.79 16.93
C GLY A 450 13.29 24.91 16.09
N GLU A 451 12.52 25.90 15.64
CA GLU A 451 13.05 27.07 14.93
C GLU A 451 13.85 27.97 15.87
N SER A 452 15.02 28.43 15.41
CA SER A 452 15.89 29.38 16.12
C SER A 452 15.58 30.81 15.66
N LEU A 453 15.19 31.66 16.61
CA LEU A 453 14.81 33.04 16.38
C LEU A 453 15.78 33.97 17.11
N ARG A 454 16.33 34.94 16.40
CA ARG A 454 17.32 35.89 16.93
C ARG A 454 16.65 37.20 17.32
N ILE A 455 16.84 37.63 18.55
CA ILE A 455 16.36 38.91 19.08
C ILE A 455 17.50 39.93 18.94
N GLU A 456 17.20 41.08 18.35
CA GLU A 456 18.15 42.16 18.13
C GLU A 456 17.58 43.49 18.62
N SER A 457 18.45 44.42 19.00
CA SER A 457 18.08 45.79 19.33
C SER A 457 18.87 46.83 18.56
N SER A 458 18.29 48.02 18.43
CA SER A 458 18.90 49.18 17.78
C SER A 458 18.51 50.46 18.50
N GLU A 459 19.40 51.46 18.48
CA GLU A 459 19.09 52.83 18.93
C GLU A 459 18.65 53.75 17.78
N ASN A 460 18.90 53.35 16.53
CA ASN A 460 18.78 54.22 15.35
C ASN A 460 18.09 53.56 14.14
N LEU A 461 17.63 52.31 14.26
CA LEU A 461 17.04 51.46 13.21
C LEU A 461 18.00 51.03 12.08
N LEU A 462 19.23 51.53 12.07
CA LEU A 462 20.25 51.23 11.05
C LEU A 462 21.21 50.14 11.54
N ASP A 463 21.67 50.26 12.78
CA ASP A 463 22.65 49.36 13.38
C ASP A 463 21.96 48.43 14.38
N TRP A 464 22.00 47.13 14.12
CA TRP A 464 21.33 46.12 14.94
C TRP A 464 22.35 45.26 15.68
N THR A 465 22.19 45.16 17.00
CA THR A 465 23.05 44.35 17.87
C THR A 465 22.26 43.17 18.41
N PRO A 466 22.80 41.94 18.34
CA PRO A 466 22.14 40.77 18.91
C PRO A 466 22.02 40.84 20.42
N LEU A 467 20.86 40.43 20.93
CA LEU A 467 20.57 40.32 22.36
C LEU A 467 20.52 38.87 22.81
N ALA A 468 19.84 38.00 22.06
CA ALA A 468 19.71 36.57 22.37
C ALA A 468 19.24 35.76 21.14
N THR A 469 19.37 34.45 21.24
CA THR A 469 18.71 33.48 20.35
C THR A 469 17.78 32.62 21.19
N VAL A 470 16.53 32.50 20.77
CA VAL A 470 15.51 31.67 21.43
C VAL A 470 15.09 30.54 20.49
N VAL A 471 14.89 29.35 21.04
CA VAL A 471 14.43 28.18 20.29
C VAL A 471 12.98 27.91 20.67
N GLN A 472 12.10 27.75 19.67
CA GLN A 472 10.69 27.44 19.93
C GLN A 472 10.54 26.00 20.41
N ALA A 473 10.25 25.83 21.71
CA ALA A 473 10.24 24.53 22.38
C ALA A 473 8.83 24.06 22.84
N GLY A 474 7.77 24.84 22.61
CA GLY A 474 6.41 24.47 23.04
C GLY A 474 5.40 25.62 23.01
N PRO A 475 4.20 25.43 23.61
CA PRO A 475 3.09 26.40 23.54
C PRO A 475 3.31 27.67 24.39
N SER A 476 4.31 27.68 25.27
CA SER A 476 4.68 28.86 26.05
C SER A 476 5.77 29.64 25.32
N PRO A 477 5.52 30.90 24.92
CA PRO A 477 6.50 31.66 24.16
C PRO A 477 7.73 31.98 25.01
N PRO A 478 8.95 31.84 24.48
CA PRO A 478 10.17 32.21 25.19
C PRO A 478 10.13 33.69 25.61
N LEU A 479 10.53 33.93 26.86
CA LEU A 479 10.64 35.25 27.47
C LEU A 479 12.11 35.65 27.55
N TYR A 480 12.43 36.85 27.07
CA TYR A 480 13.74 37.48 27.22
C TYR A 480 13.60 38.82 27.94
N THR A 481 14.48 39.10 28.89
CA THR A 481 14.55 40.41 29.56
C THR A 481 15.79 41.15 29.07
N ASP A 482 15.60 42.37 28.58
CA ASP A 482 16.71 43.25 28.23
C ASP A 482 17.28 43.90 29.50
N GLU A 483 18.46 43.46 29.89
CA GLU A 483 19.16 43.90 31.11
C GLU A 483 19.82 45.29 30.99
N ARG A 484 19.81 45.91 29.79
CA ARG A 484 20.47 47.21 29.57
C ARG A 484 19.56 48.23 28.88
N PRO A 485 18.31 48.45 29.32
CA PRO A 485 17.36 49.28 28.59
C PRO A 485 17.88 50.71 28.35
N ALA A 486 17.47 51.34 27.26
CA ALA A 486 17.87 52.71 26.95
C ALA A 486 17.46 53.67 28.09
N PRO A 487 18.31 54.66 28.44
CA PRO A 487 17.99 55.64 29.47
C PRO A 487 16.76 56.49 29.09
N PRO A 488 16.05 57.08 30.07
CA PRO A 488 14.86 57.88 29.82
C PRO A 488 15.10 58.97 28.76
N GLY A 489 14.24 59.02 27.74
CA GLY A 489 14.33 60.01 26.65
C GLY A 489 15.07 59.54 25.40
N ARG A 490 15.62 58.31 25.37
CA ARG A 490 16.14 57.68 24.14
C ARG A 490 15.24 56.54 23.67
N ALA A 491 15.05 56.44 22.36
CA ALA A 491 14.31 55.34 21.76
C ALA A 491 15.19 54.09 21.67
N ARG A 492 14.59 52.92 21.91
CA ARG A 492 15.19 51.63 21.62
C ARG A 492 14.21 50.77 20.83
N PHE A 493 14.70 50.20 19.75
CA PHE A 493 13.94 49.39 18.82
C PHE A 493 14.35 47.93 18.97
N TYR A 494 13.40 47.02 18.78
CA TYR A 494 13.62 45.58 18.84
C TYR A 494 13.08 44.94 17.58
N ARG A 495 13.74 43.88 17.12
CA ARG A 495 13.24 43.02 16.05
C ARG A 495 13.59 41.57 16.33
N VAL A 496 12.88 40.70 15.64
CA VAL A 496 13.22 39.28 15.57
C VAL A 496 13.59 38.95 14.13
N SER A 497 14.64 38.16 13.96
CA SER A 497 15.09 37.65 12.66
C SER A 497 15.19 36.13 12.71
N THR A 498 14.95 35.49 11.58
CA THR A 498 15.24 34.08 11.36
C THR A 498 16.63 33.97 10.74
N ASP A 499 17.41 32.95 11.10
CA ASP A 499 18.68 32.66 10.43
C ASP A 499 18.39 32.07 9.03
N ARG A 500 17.99 32.93 8.08
CA ARG A 500 17.90 32.61 6.64
C ARG A 500 18.79 33.52 5.81
#